data_AF-A0A3A0DYQ8-F1
#
_entry.id   AF-A0A3A0DYQ8-F1
#
_cell.length_a   1.000
_cell.length_b   1.000
_cell.length_c   1.000
_cell.angle_alpha   90.00
_cell.angle_beta   90.00
_cell.angle_gamma   90.00
#
_symmetry.space_group_name_H-M   'P 1'
#
loop_
_entity.id
_entity.type
_entity.pdbx_description
1 polymer ?
#
loop_
_entity_poly.entity_id
_entity_poly.type
_entity_poly.pdbx_seq_one_letter_code
_entity_poly.pdbx_strand_id
1 'polypeptide(L)'
;MAMKADDQRPGFGAIVDRAIREGRDGRAEILDRLAVMPVEKLASVPPSALALLGPGGLGELARRRSDLAGLAPKAASVISRMETAQTRQRKRQETGGSRFSTLWMACAIIAAALSLDLALPLLQKPSGDPLPRNADEWPRCARLDRLTDGCVYRTGSNRLTLERAADHLAIHPDELKRLNPHLTGLGDRPLPAGSPVVVLRDIGRVERNRR
;
A
#
# COMPACT_ATOMS: atom_id res chain seq x y z
N MET A 1 -42.88 24.59 -24.66
CA MET A 1 -42.13 25.04 -23.47
C MET A 1 -42.52 24.16 -22.29
N ALA A 2 -41.67 23.57 -21.46
CA ALA A 2 -40.24 23.27 -21.49
C ALA A 2 -40.11 22.13 -20.46
N MET A 3 -39.74 20.93 -20.93
CA MET A 3 -39.52 19.75 -20.08
C MET A 3 -38.24 20.00 -19.26
N LYS A 4 -38.36 20.15 -17.95
CA LYS A 4 -37.21 20.19 -17.05
C LYS A 4 -36.62 18.78 -17.01
N ALA A 5 -35.48 18.60 -17.67
CA ALA A 5 -34.63 17.44 -17.51
C ALA A 5 -34.04 17.50 -16.09
N ASP A 6 -34.44 16.54 -15.26
CA ASP A 6 -33.95 16.35 -13.91
C ASP A 6 -32.47 15.92 -13.99
N ASP A 7 -31.57 16.70 -13.40
CA ASP A 7 -30.11 16.44 -13.32
C ASP A 7 -29.86 15.26 -12.37
N GLN A 8 -30.20 14.04 -12.82
CA GLN A 8 -29.89 12.80 -12.11
C GLN A 8 -28.40 12.49 -12.25
N ARG A 9 -27.58 13.19 -11.47
CA ARG A 9 -26.19 12.79 -11.27
C ARG A 9 -26.19 11.43 -10.58
N PRO A 10 -25.51 10.41 -11.14
CA PRO A 10 -25.42 9.12 -10.48
C PRO A 10 -24.78 9.32 -9.10
N GLY A 11 -25.44 8.79 -8.07
CA GLY A 11 -24.88 8.79 -6.72
C GLY A 11 -23.51 8.12 -6.70
N PHE A 12 -22.65 8.52 -5.76
CA PHE A 12 -21.27 8.02 -5.65
C PHE A 12 -21.16 6.48 -5.74
N GLY A 13 -22.09 5.74 -5.13
CA GLY A 13 -22.14 4.28 -5.23
C GLY A 13 -22.27 3.75 -6.66
N ALA A 14 -23.13 4.36 -7.48
CA ALA A 14 -23.31 3.97 -8.88
C ALA A 14 -22.07 4.26 -9.74
N ILE A 15 -21.32 5.31 -9.40
CA ILE A 15 -20.02 5.62 -10.03
C ILE A 15 -18.98 4.56 -9.66
N VAL A 16 -18.89 4.21 -8.37
CA VAL A 16 -17.97 3.16 -7.89
C VAL A 16 -18.29 1.81 -8.51
N ASP A 17 -19.56 1.41 -8.55
CA ASP A 17 -19.98 0.13 -9.13
C ASP A 17 -19.67 0.06 -10.63
N ARG A 18 -19.84 1.18 -11.35
CA ARG A 18 -19.45 1.28 -12.76
C ARG A 18 -17.94 1.08 -12.92
N ALA A 19 -17.12 1.79 -12.14
CA ALA A 19 -15.67 1.66 -12.20
C ALA A 19 -15.19 0.24 -11.86
N ILE A 20 -15.85 -0.45 -10.92
CA ILE A 20 -15.56 -1.86 -10.59
C ILE A 20 -15.85 -2.78 -11.77
N ARG A 21 -16.99 -2.59 -12.46
CA ARG A 21 -17.35 -3.39 -13.64
C ARG A 21 -16.37 -3.16 -14.78
N GLU A 22 -16.13 -1.90 -15.14
CA GLU A 22 -15.20 -1.54 -16.21
C GLU A 22 -13.78 -2.06 -15.92
N GLY A 23 -13.34 -1.98 -14.66
CA GLY A 23 -12.06 -2.55 -14.25
C GLY A 23 -12.01 -4.08 -14.33
N ARG A 24 -13.14 -4.78 -14.12
CA ARG A 24 -13.20 -6.24 -14.28
C ARG A 24 -13.17 -6.64 -15.75
N ASP A 25 -13.95 -5.94 -16.58
CA ASP A 25 -14.04 -6.22 -18.01
C ASP A 25 -12.70 -5.94 -18.71
N GLY A 26 -12.04 -4.82 -18.37
CA GLY A 26 -10.70 -4.53 -18.88
C GLY A 26 -9.64 -5.56 -18.49
N ARG A 27 -9.72 -6.13 -17.27
CA ARG A 27 -8.82 -7.22 -16.86
C ARG A 27 -9.07 -8.50 -17.65
N ALA A 28 -10.33 -8.84 -17.90
CA ALA A 28 -10.68 -10.00 -18.72
C ALA A 28 -10.14 -9.85 -20.15
N GLU A 29 -10.27 -8.66 -20.74
CA GLU A 29 -9.74 -8.38 -22.08
C GLU A 29 -8.21 -8.52 -22.14
N ILE A 30 -7.49 -8.02 -21.14
CA ILE A 30 -6.03 -8.18 -21.06
C ILE A 30 -5.67 -9.67 -20.95
N LEU A 31 -6.37 -10.44 -20.11
CA LEU A 31 -6.16 -11.89 -19.99
C LEU A 31 -6.37 -12.60 -21.32
N ASP A 32 -7.43 -12.28 -22.06
CA ASP A 32 -7.74 -12.88 -23.35
C ASP A 32 -6.63 -12.59 -24.38
N ARG A 33 -6.15 -11.34 -24.44
CA ARG A 33 -5.05 -10.95 -25.33
C ARG A 33 -3.74 -11.65 -24.97
N LEU A 34 -3.42 -11.77 -23.67
CA LEU A 34 -2.21 -12.47 -23.21
C LEU A 34 -2.31 -14.00 -23.41
N ALA A 35 -3.53 -14.56 -23.37
CA ALA A 35 -3.76 -15.99 -23.54
C ALA A 35 -3.39 -16.46 -24.96
N VAL A 36 -3.67 -15.63 -25.98
CA VAL A 36 -3.40 -15.96 -27.40
C VAL A 36 -2.04 -15.47 -27.92
N MET A 37 -1.29 -14.71 -27.12
CA MET A 37 -0.01 -14.14 -27.52
C MET A 37 1.10 -15.20 -27.57
N PRO A 38 2.00 -15.23 -28.58
CA PRO A 38 3.16 -16.13 -28.58
C PRO A 38 4.06 -15.93 -27.35
N VAL A 39 4.69 -17.01 -26.87
CA VAL A 39 5.50 -17.00 -25.62
C VAL A 39 6.64 -16.00 -25.69
N GLU A 40 7.27 -15.88 -26.86
CA GLU A 40 8.40 -14.99 -27.12
C GLU A 40 7.99 -13.52 -26.92
N LYS A 41 6.76 -13.19 -27.33
CA LYS A 41 6.18 -11.86 -27.14
C LYS A 41 5.73 -11.66 -25.69
N LEU A 42 5.27 -12.71 -25.02
CA LEU A 42 4.88 -12.64 -23.62
C LEU A 42 6.06 -12.24 -22.71
N ALA A 43 7.26 -12.74 -23.00
CA ALA A 43 8.49 -12.37 -22.28
C ALA A 43 8.83 -10.87 -22.41
N SER A 44 8.36 -10.21 -23.47
CA SER A 44 8.55 -8.76 -23.69
C SER A 44 7.47 -7.89 -23.05
N VAL A 45 6.43 -8.49 -22.45
CA VAL A 45 5.35 -7.75 -21.79
C VAL A 45 5.90 -7.09 -20.52
N PRO A 46 5.71 -5.77 -20.34
CA PRO A 46 6.23 -5.07 -19.17
C PRO A 46 5.58 -5.59 -17.87
N PRO A 47 6.33 -5.70 -16.76
CA PRO A 47 5.81 -6.19 -15.48
C PRO A 47 4.61 -5.39 -14.97
N SER A 48 4.53 -4.10 -15.30
CA SER A 48 3.39 -3.25 -14.95
C SER A 48 2.08 -3.70 -15.61
N ALA A 49 2.12 -4.22 -16.84
CA ALA A 49 0.95 -4.75 -17.52
C ALA A 49 0.50 -6.09 -16.91
N LEU A 50 1.45 -6.92 -16.46
CA LEU A 50 1.13 -8.15 -15.73
C LEU A 50 0.57 -7.85 -14.34
N ALA A 51 1.01 -6.78 -13.68
CA ALA A 51 0.49 -6.35 -12.39
C ALA A 51 -0.98 -5.89 -12.47
N LEU A 52 -1.44 -5.37 -13.62
CA LEU A 52 -2.84 -4.98 -13.84
C LEU A 52 -3.81 -6.17 -13.73
N LEU A 53 -3.33 -7.41 -13.90
CA LEU A 53 -4.12 -8.63 -13.74
C LEU A 53 -4.55 -8.88 -12.28
N GLY A 54 -3.87 -8.25 -11.31
CA GLY A 54 -4.21 -8.35 -9.89
C GLY A 54 -3.86 -9.70 -9.23
N PRO A 55 -4.30 -9.92 -7.97
CA PRO A 55 -3.82 -10.99 -7.08
C PRO A 55 -4.22 -12.43 -7.46
N GLY A 56 -4.69 -12.67 -8.68
CA GLY A 56 -5.00 -14.01 -9.18
C GLY A 56 -4.95 -14.14 -10.70
N GLY A 57 -4.77 -13.04 -11.43
CA GLY A 57 -4.87 -13.08 -12.90
C GLY A 57 -3.68 -13.77 -13.56
N LEU A 58 -2.49 -13.82 -12.96
CA LEU A 58 -1.40 -14.66 -13.46
C LEU A 58 -1.72 -16.16 -13.35
N GLY A 59 -2.39 -16.58 -12.26
CA GLY A 59 -2.86 -17.95 -12.11
C GLY A 59 -4.02 -18.29 -13.04
N GLU A 60 -4.82 -17.30 -13.44
CA GLU A 60 -5.84 -17.47 -14.48
C GLU A 60 -5.22 -17.58 -15.88
N LEU A 61 -4.22 -16.74 -16.19
CA LEU A 61 -3.47 -16.82 -17.44
C LEU A 61 -2.77 -18.18 -17.59
N ALA A 62 -2.11 -18.66 -16.53
CA ALA A 62 -1.44 -19.96 -16.54
C ALA A 62 -2.42 -21.14 -16.67
N ARG A 63 -3.67 -21.01 -16.24
CA ARG A 63 -4.72 -22.02 -16.47
C ARG A 63 -5.20 -22.06 -17.93
N ARG A 64 -5.23 -20.90 -18.60
CA ARG A 64 -5.62 -20.78 -20.01
C ARG A 64 -4.50 -21.19 -20.98
N ARG A 65 -3.26 -21.31 -20.47
CA ARG A 65 -2.05 -21.55 -21.24
C ARG A 65 -1.27 -22.73 -20.69
N SER A 66 -1.40 -23.88 -21.35
CA SER A 66 -0.71 -25.12 -20.96
C SER A 66 0.81 -25.01 -21.04
N ASP A 67 1.33 -24.13 -21.89
CA ASP A 67 2.75 -23.78 -22.04
C ASP A 67 3.31 -22.99 -20.85
N LEU A 68 2.46 -22.32 -20.07
CA LEU A 68 2.83 -21.60 -18.85
C LEU A 68 2.53 -22.38 -17.57
N ALA A 69 2.00 -23.61 -17.67
CA ALA A 69 1.63 -24.42 -16.52
C ALA A 69 2.82 -24.73 -15.58
N GLY A 70 4.06 -24.74 -16.11
CA GLY A 70 5.29 -24.87 -15.33
C GLY A 70 5.80 -23.58 -14.68
N LEU A 71 5.28 -22.41 -15.10
CA LEU A 71 5.63 -21.07 -14.59
C LEU A 71 4.58 -20.49 -13.66
N ALA A 72 3.41 -21.13 -13.54
CA ALA A 72 2.50 -20.86 -12.44
C ALA A 72 3.33 -20.95 -11.14
N PRO A 73 3.30 -19.93 -10.26
CA PRO A 73 3.87 -20.09 -8.94
C PRO A 73 3.21 -21.33 -8.36
N LYS A 74 3.97 -22.42 -8.29
CA LYS A 74 3.59 -23.68 -7.67
C LYS A 74 3.10 -23.26 -6.32
N ALA A 75 1.77 -23.24 -6.13
CA ALA A 75 1.12 -22.53 -5.03
C ALA A 75 1.92 -22.84 -3.79
N ALA A 76 2.78 -21.90 -3.42
CA ALA A 76 3.75 -22.16 -2.40
C ALA A 76 2.86 -22.14 -1.18
N SER A 77 2.51 -23.34 -0.73
CA SER A 77 1.84 -23.64 0.52
C SER A 77 2.78 -23.22 1.64
N VAL A 78 3.09 -21.93 1.70
CA VAL A 78 3.79 -21.24 2.77
C VAL A 78 2.79 -20.91 3.88
N ILE A 79 1.50 -21.14 3.65
CA ILE A 79 0.48 -21.33 4.69
C ILE A 79 0.12 -22.82 4.74
N SER A 80 1.07 -23.69 5.06
CA SER A 80 0.75 -25.08 5.41
C SER A 80 1.81 -25.75 6.28
N ARG A 81 2.48 -24.97 7.15
CA ARG A 81 3.36 -25.50 8.21
C ARG A 81 2.88 -25.19 9.62
N MET A 82 1.57 -25.09 9.81
CA MET A 82 0.97 -25.08 11.14
C MET A 82 -0.25 -25.99 11.30
N GLU A 83 -0.69 -26.71 10.26
CA GLU A 83 -1.96 -27.44 10.29
C GLU A 83 -1.83 -28.89 9.80
N THR A 84 -0.84 -29.64 10.29
CA THR A 84 -0.75 -31.10 10.05
C THR A 84 -0.41 -31.94 11.28
N ALA A 85 -0.55 -31.38 12.49
CA ALA A 85 -0.32 -32.13 13.73
C ALA A 85 -1.60 -32.57 14.47
N GLN A 86 -2.81 -32.22 14.02
CA GLN A 86 -4.03 -32.46 14.83
C GLN A 86 -5.08 -33.40 14.24
N THR A 87 -4.92 -33.94 13.03
CA THR A 87 -5.96 -34.79 12.40
C THR A 87 -5.75 -36.29 12.64
N ARG A 88 -5.31 -36.70 13.83
CA ARG A 88 -5.24 -38.14 14.18
C ARG A 88 -5.74 -38.55 15.56
N GLN A 89 -6.52 -37.70 16.23
CA GLN A 89 -7.18 -38.07 17.48
C GLN A 89 -8.66 -37.67 17.50
N ARG A 90 -9.40 -38.11 16.47
CA ARG A 90 -10.86 -38.24 16.59
C ARG A 90 -11.17 -39.56 17.28
N LYS A 91 -10.91 -39.64 18.58
CA LYS A 91 -11.40 -40.73 19.43
C LYS A 91 -11.95 -40.16 20.72
N ARG A 92 -13.27 -40.22 20.83
CA ARG A 92 -14.09 -40.10 22.05
C ARG A 92 -13.84 -38.87 22.92
N GLN A 93 -14.80 -37.96 22.91
CA GLN A 93 -15.57 -37.66 24.11
C GLN A 93 -16.83 -36.89 23.73
N GLU A 94 -17.94 -37.61 23.73
CA GLU A 94 -19.22 -36.99 24.00
C GLU A 94 -19.29 -36.62 25.50
N THR A 95 -20.24 -35.73 25.78
CA THR A 95 -20.90 -35.45 27.06
C THR A 95 -20.27 -34.41 27.99
N GLY A 96 -21.13 -33.47 28.40
CA GLY A 96 -20.92 -32.68 29.61
C GLY A 96 -20.68 -31.21 29.34
N GLY A 97 -21.76 -30.44 29.15
CA GLY A 97 -21.69 -28.98 29.21
C GLY A 97 -21.11 -28.53 30.54
N SER A 98 -19.96 -27.86 30.51
CA SER A 98 -19.43 -27.13 31.64
C SER A 98 -19.32 -25.67 31.25
N ARG A 99 -20.28 -24.85 31.71
CA ARG A 99 -20.30 -23.39 31.51
C ARG A 99 -19.03 -22.71 32.06
N PHE A 100 -18.28 -23.40 32.91
CA PHE A 100 -16.96 -22.98 33.39
C PHE A 100 -15.89 -23.02 32.28
N SER A 101 -15.99 -23.93 31.30
CA SER A 101 -15.01 -24.02 30.20
C SER A 101 -15.09 -22.81 29.26
N THR A 102 -16.29 -22.33 28.97
CA THR A 102 -16.50 -21.10 28.17
C THR A 102 -16.00 -19.85 28.87
N LEU A 103 -16.15 -19.76 30.20
CA LEU A 103 -15.69 -18.59 30.95
C LEU A 103 -14.16 -18.52 31.01
N TRP A 104 -13.51 -19.68 31.20
CA TRP A 104 -12.05 -19.77 31.16
C TRP A 104 -11.50 -19.52 29.75
N MET A 105 -12.19 -19.97 28.71
CA MET A 105 -11.79 -19.68 27.33
C MET A 105 -11.96 -18.19 27.00
N ALA A 106 -13.04 -17.54 27.47
CA ALA A 106 -13.23 -16.10 27.33
C ALA A 106 -12.16 -15.31 28.10
N CYS A 107 -11.87 -15.69 29.35
CA CYS A 107 -10.78 -15.08 30.12
C CYS A 107 -9.42 -15.29 29.46
N ALA A 108 -9.15 -16.45 28.85
CA ALA A 108 -7.91 -16.70 28.12
C ALA A 108 -7.81 -15.84 26.86
N ILE A 109 -8.91 -15.64 26.12
CA ILE A 109 -8.94 -14.74 24.96
C ILE A 109 -8.73 -13.29 25.39
N ILE A 110 -9.38 -12.85 26.47
CA ILE A 110 -9.21 -11.49 27.01
C ILE A 110 -7.79 -11.29 27.53
N ALA A 111 -7.23 -12.27 28.24
CA ALA A 111 -5.85 -12.23 28.72
C ALA A 111 -4.84 -12.24 27.56
N ALA A 112 -5.08 -13.01 26.50
CA ALA A 112 -4.26 -12.99 25.28
C ALA A 112 -4.36 -11.64 24.58
N ALA A 113 -5.57 -11.09 24.42
CA ALA A 113 -5.77 -9.76 23.82
C ALA A 113 -5.09 -8.65 24.63
N LEU A 114 -5.21 -8.68 25.97
CA LEU A 114 -4.55 -7.72 26.86
C LEU A 114 -3.03 -7.86 26.87
N SER A 115 -2.50 -9.08 26.78
CA SER A 115 -1.06 -9.29 26.68
C SER A 115 -0.50 -8.91 25.31
N LEU A 116 -1.28 -9.05 24.24
CA LEU A 116 -0.96 -8.47 22.93
C LEU A 116 -1.01 -6.94 22.97
N ASP A 117 -2.03 -6.33 23.57
CA ASP A 117 -2.14 -4.87 23.70
C ASP A 117 -1.03 -4.27 24.59
N LEU A 118 -0.56 -4.99 25.62
CA LEU A 118 0.60 -4.58 26.41
C LEU A 118 1.94 -4.85 25.71
N ALA A 119 2.02 -5.90 24.89
CA ALA A 119 3.25 -6.24 24.16
C ALA A 119 3.43 -5.41 22.88
N LEU A 120 2.36 -4.90 22.25
CA LEU A 120 2.43 -4.04 21.08
C LEU A 120 3.28 -2.77 21.29
N PRO A 121 3.13 -1.99 22.38
CA PRO A 121 3.98 -0.83 22.63
C PRO A 121 5.41 -1.19 23.05
N LEU A 122 5.66 -2.41 23.53
CA LEU A 122 7.01 -2.90 23.89
C LEU A 122 7.76 -3.51 22.69
N LEU A 123 7.04 -4.05 21.69
CA LEU A 123 7.60 -4.48 20.40
C LEU A 123 7.70 -3.34 19.39
N GLN A 124 7.08 -2.19 19.64
CA GLN A 124 7.44 -0.93 18.99
C GLN A 124 8.81 -0.49 19.52
N LYS A 125 9.85 -1.19 19.07
CA LYS A 125 11.17 -0.56 18.92
C LYS A 125 10.90 0.78 18.22
N PRO A 126 11.34 1.94 18.74
CA PRO A 126 11.28 3.16 17.97
C PRO A 126 12.10 2.91 16.71
N SER A 127 11.42 2.56 15.62
CA SER A 127 12.01 2.40 14.30
C SER A 127 12.28 3.80 13.80
N GLY A 128 13.40 4.33 14.27
CA GLY A 128 13.85 5.66 13.96
C GLY A 128 15.28 5.71 14.43
N ASP A 129 16.18 5.14 13.63
CA ASP A 129 17.52 5.71 13.59
C ASP A 129 17.35 7.24 13.48
N PRO A 130 18.14 8.03 14.21
CA PRO A 130 18.02 9.48 14.16
C PRO A 130 18.06 9.91 12.71
N LEU A 131 17.02 10.63 12.27
CA LEU A 131 16.91 11.10 10.89
C LEU A 131 18.22 11.81 10.52
N PRO A 132 18.81 11.49 9.35
CA PRO A 132 20.08 12.10 8.97
C PRO A 132 19.93 13.62 8.93
N ARG A 133 20.88 14.33 9.55
CA ARG A 133 20.79 15.80 9.64
C ARG A 133 21.22 16.48 8.35
N ASN A 134 22.09 15.83 7.58
CA ASN A 134 22.64 16.36 6.36
C ASN A 134 21.90 15.78 5.15
N ALA A 135 21.57 16.63 4.18
CA ALA A 135 20.88 16.19 2.95
C ALA A 135 21.66 15.10 2.19
N ASP A 136 22.99 15.06 2.29
CA ASP A 136 23.83 14.08 1.58
C ASP A 136 23.73 12.64 2.12
N GLU A 137 23.23 12.47 3.34
CA GLU A 137 23.07 11.17 3.99
C GLU A 137 21.73 10.49 3.64
N TRP A 138 20.82 11.21 2.99
CA TRP A 138 19.53 10.70 2.58
C TRP A 138 19.60 9.99 1.22
N PRO A 139 18.80 8.93 0.98
CA PRO A 139 18.74 8.27 -0.31
C PRO A 139 18.24 9.23 -1.38
N ARG A 140 18.84 9.19 -2.58
CA ARG A 140 18.45 10.04 -3.71
C ARG A 140 17.35 9.36 -4.50
N CYS A 141 16.22 10.04 -4.68
CA CYS A 141 15.07 9.51 -5.41
C CYS A 141 14.81 10.33 -6.67
N ALA A 142 14.62 9.64 -7.79
CA ALA A 142 14.45 10.28 -9.10
C ALA A 142 13.06 10.89 -9.28
N ARG A 143 12.05 10.30 -8.62
CA ARG A 143 10.66 10.70 -8.74
C ARG A 143 9.99 10.62 -7.38
N LEU A 144 9.23 11.66 -7.05
CA LEU A 144 8.35 11.66 -5.89
C LEU A 144 7.15 10.75 -6.21
N ASP A 145 7.10 9.58 -5.61
CA ASP A 145 5.93 8.68 -5.64
C ASP A 145 5.36 8.47 -4.23
N ARG A 146 4.23 7.78 -4.08
CA ARG A 146 3.59 7.53 -2.78
C ARG A 146 4.34 6.53 -1.89
N LEU A 147 5.36 5.85 -2.41
CA LEU A 147 6.11 4.80 -1.73
C LEU A 147 7.54 5.26 -1.38
N THR A 148 7.97 6.40 -1.91
CA THR A 148 9.31 6.99 -1.74
C THR A 148 9.22 8.22 -0.84
N ASP A 149 8.93 7.98 0.42
CA ASP A 149 9.11 8.97 1.48
C ASP A 149 10.50 8.85 2.10
N GLY A 150 11.05 10.00 2.50
CA GLY A 150 12.37 10.07 3.10
C GLY A 150 13.50 9.99 2.07
N CYS A 151 13.42 10.80 1.03
CA CYS A 151 14.47 10.91 0.02
C CYS A 151 14.87 12.37 -0.26
N VAL A 152 16.04 12.54 -0.88
CA VAL A 152 16.44 13.79 -1.53
C VAL A 152 15.91 13.84 -2.96
N TYR A 153 15.25 14.94 -3.27
CA TYR A 153 14.80 15.31 -4.61
C TYR A 153 15.61 16.48 -5.15
N ARG A 154 15.71 16.59 -6.48
CA ARG A 154 16.30 17.75 -7.15
C ARG A 154 15.22 18.62 -7.74
N THR A 155 15.29 19.93 -7.49
CA THR A 155 14.37 20.89 -8.10
C THR A 155 14.60 20.97 -9.61
N GLY A 156 13.52 20.83 -10.40
CA GLY A 156 13.58 20.95 -11.86
C GLY A 156 13.37 22.37 -12.39
N SER A 157 12.96 23.31 -11.54
CA SER A 157 12.58 24.67 -11.94
C SER A 157 13.14 25.70 -10.97
N ASN A 158 13.52 26.86 -11.51
CA ASN A 158 13.94 28.05 -10.77
C ASN A 158 12.77 28.94 -10.33
N ARG A 159 11.52 28.48 -10.45
CA ARG A 159 10.31 29.20 -10.02
C ARG A 159 9.66 28.58 -8.78
N LEU A 160 10.16 27.44 -8.32
CA LEU A 160 9.62 26.73 -7.16
C LEU A 160 10.15 27.39 -5.89
N THR A 161 9.27 27.93 -5.05
CA THR A 161 9.63 28.37 -3.69
C THR A 161 9.48 27.21 -2.72
N LEU A 162 10.10 27.30 -1.54
CA LEU A 162 9.99 26.25 -0.52
C LEU A 162 8.54 26.11 -0.01
N GLU A 163 7.83 27.22 0.12
CA GLU A 163 6.41 27.24 0.51
C GLU A 163 5.53 26.54 -0.53
N ARG A 164 5.70 26.88 -1.81
CA ARG A 164 4.96 26.22 -2.90
C ARG A 164 5.31 24.74 -3.02
N ALA A 165 6.54 24.36 -2.70
CA ALA A 165 6.92 22.95 -2.60
C ALA A 165 6.18 22.25 -1.46
N ALA A 166 6.07 22.88 -0.29
CA ALA A 166 5.33 22.34 0.85
C ALA A 166 3.86 22.08 0.51
N ASP A 167 3.21 23.04 -0.17
CA ASP A 167 1.83 22.90 -0.65
C ASP A 167 1.66 21.71 -1.61
N HIS A 168 2.56 21.56 -2.58
CA HIS A 168 2.51 20.46 -3.54
C HIS A 168 2.78 19.09 -2.90
N LEU A 169 3.58 19.06 -1.85
CA LEU A 169 3.95 17.86 -1.10
C LEU A 169 2.93 17.50 -0.01
N ALA A 170 1.98 18.40 0.28
CA ALA A 170 1.08 18.32 1.43
C ALA A 170 1.84 18.15 2.76
N ILE A 171 2.93 18.90 2.94
CA ILE A 171 3.74 18.95 4.17
C ILE A 171 3.59 20.34 4.78
N HIS A 172 3.61 20.45 6.10
CA HIS A 172 3.61 21.75 6.75
C HIS A 172 4.88 22.55 6.37
N PRO A 173 4.79 23.84 6.00
CA PRO A 173 5.96 24.62 5.58
C PRO A 173 7.10 24.63 6.60
N ASP A 174 6.77 24.68 7.89
CA ASP A 174 7.77 24.66 8.98
C ASP A 174 8.46 23.30 9.13
N GLU A 175 7.75 22.20 8.83
CA GLU A 175 8.34 20.86 8.83
C GLU A 175 9.32 20.71 7.66
N LEU A 176 8.93 21.17 6.47
CA LEU A 176 9.82 21.16 5.31
C LEU A 176 11.06 22.05 5.52
N LYS A 177 10.90 23.22 6.17
CA LYS A 177 12.01 24.09 6.59
C LYS A 177 12.94 23.40 7.60
N ARG A 178 12.37 22.69 8.58
CA ARG A 178 13.16 21.92 9.56
C ARG A 178 13.97 20.80 8.92
N LEU A 179 13.42 20.13 7.91
CA LEU A 179 14.12 19.09 7.15
C LEU A 179 15.20 19.65 6.21
N ASN A 180 15.10 20.93 5.84
CA ASN A 180 15.99 21.58 4.88
C ASN A 180 16.60 22.88 5.45
N PRO A 181 17.41 22.79 6.53
CA PRO A 181 18.02 23.96 7.15
C PRO A 181 19.02 24.68 6.25
N HIS A 182 19.52 24.04 5.19
CA HIS A 182 20.36 24.66 4.18
C HIS A 182 19.58 25.58 3.22
N LEU A 183 18.25 25.48 3.19
CA LEU A 183 17.38 26.29 2.31
C LEU A 183 16.65 27.41 3.04
N THR A 184 16.63 27.43 4.38
CA THR A 184 15.91 28.45 5.16
C THR A 184 16.45 29.86 4.97
N GLY A 185 17.73 30.03 4.61
CA GLY A 185 18.33 31.33 4.29
C GLY A 185 17.76 32.00 3.02
N LEU A 186 17.00 31.27 2.20
CA LEU A 186 16.40 31.78 0.96
C LEU A 186 15.05 32.49 1.20
N GLY A 187 14.37 32.23 2.31
CA GLY A 187 13.03 32.76 2.57
C GLY A 187 12.05 32.41 1.44
N ASP A 188 11.35 33.43 0.93
CA ASP A 188 10.37 33.29 -0.17
C ASP A 188 11.02 33.35 -1.56
N ARG A 189 12.35 33.39 -1.64
CA ARG A 189 13.05 33.40 -2.92
C ARG A 189 12.87 32.05 -3.63
N PRO A 190 12.87 32.03 -4.97
CA PRO A 190 12.84 30.79 -5.72
C PRO A 190 14.06 29.92 -5.41
N LEU A 191 13.84 28.61 -5.31
CA LEU A 191 14.89 27.61 -5.16
C LEU A 191 15.74 27.59 -6.44
N PRO A 192 17.08 27.58 -6.32
CA PRO A 192 17.95 27.33 -7.46
C PRO A 192 17.60 26.00 -8.14
N ALA A 193 17.76 25.94 -9.46
CA ALA A 193 17.56 24.70 -10.20
C ALA A 193 18.61 23.66 -9.76
N GLY A 194 18.18 22.42 -9.55
CA GLY A 194 19.04 21.33 -9.10
C GLY A 194 19.33 21.30 -7.59
N SER A 195 18.75 22.20 -6.80
CA SER A 195 18.90 22.20 -5.35
C SER A 195 18.37 20.89 -4.73
N PRO A 196 19.10 20.29 -3.77
CA PRO A 196 18.63 19.13 -3.05
C PRO A 196 17.57 19.54 -2.03
N VAL A 197 16.41 18.88 -2.09
CA VAL A 197 15.30 19.04 -1.15
C VAL A 197 15.00 17.69 -0.54
N VAL A 198 15.21 17.57 0.78
CA VAL A 198 14.83 16.41 1.57
C VAL A 198 13.32 16.47 1.79
N VAL A 199 12.64 15.39 1.46
CA VAL A 199 11.19 15.26 1.62
C VAL A 199 10.90 14.00 2.44
N LEU A 200 10.29 14.21 3.61
CA LEU A 200 9.75 13.17 4.45
C LEU A 200 8.30 13.53 4.76
N ARG A 201 7.35 12.78 4.20
CA ARG A 201 5.93 12.92 4.54
C ARG A 201 5.63 11.90 5.62
N ASP A 202 5.22 12.33 6.80
CA ASP A 202 4.73 11.42 7.85
C ASP A 202 3.30 10.97 7.52
N ILE A 203 3.10 10.31 6.38
CA ILE A 203 1.78 9.84 5.89
C ILE A 203 1.20 8.74 6.83
N GLY A 204 1.89 8.40 7.91
CA GLY A 204 1.43 7.51 8.98
C GLY A 204 0.82 8.21 10.20
N ARG A 205 1.02 9.52 10.39
CA ARG A 205 0.30 10.30 11.41
C ARG A 205 -0.87 11.03 10.78
N VAL A 206 -1.98 10.32 10.66
CA VAL A 206 -3.29 10.98 10.70
C VAL A 206 -3.37 11.66 12.08
N GLU A 207 -3.06 12.95 12.11
CA GLU A 207 -3.32 13.80 13.27
C GLU A 207 -4.78 13.59 13.66
N ARG A 208 -4.96 12.95 14.81
CA ARG A 208 -6.24 12.92 15.50
C ARG A 208 -6.52 14.36 15.91
N ASN A 209 -7.22 15.07 15.03
CA ASN A 209 -7.80 16.38 15.21
C ASN A 209 -8.35 16.50 16.64
N ARG A 210 -7.60 17.17 17.52
CA ARG A 210 -8.10 17.59 18.84
C ARG A 210 -8.38 19.08 18.73
N ARG A 211 -9.67 19.35 18.89
CA ARG A 211 -10.29 20.67 19.08
C ARG A 211 -9.64 21.46 20.21
#